data_AF-A0A8J7IAC2-F1
#
_entry.id   AF-A0A8J7IAC2-F1
#
_cell.length_a   1.000
_cell.length_b   1.000
_cell.length_c   1.000
_cell.angle_alpha   90.00
_cell.angle_beta   90.00
_cell.angle_gamma   90.00
#
_symmetry.space_group_name_H-M   'P 1'
#
loop_
_entity.id
_entity.type
_entity.pdbx_description
1 polymer ?
#
loop_
_entity_poly.entity_id
_entity_poly.type
_entity_poly.pdbx_seq_one_letter_code
_entity_poly.pdbx_strand_id
1 'polypeptide(L)'
;MLPGVLLSPFVTRGFPKTPRNVTRMASVSRGLNFMSKTVARAALLAGLTTLAACAAPPPPAPPPPPIIVPSAAPPRPIPPLGAATGMYIPPKGVDDVRMTPNRGLETDEVVWNFRSAFNVAALNCLQPKYLRFADDYKNYLNAHEALLSQVNRRLDTAFRARYPAGDSNRIRDTSMTDLYNYFSLPPVTGKFCDLMLELAPQSSQVSSDQLPAFSAQALSQIDNLFVEFYDDYAEYQRRLAAWEELYGKLGRVTVIPDAQ
;
A
#
# COMPACT_ATOMS: atom_id res chain seq x y z
N MET A 1 -14.34 52.13 -8.00
CA MET A 1 -13.21 52.84 -7.36
C MET A 1 -12.47 51.83 -6.50
N LEU A 2 -11.33 51.34 -7.00
CA LEU A 2 -10.45 50.36 -6.35
C LEU A 2 -9.17 51.09 -5.94
N PRO A 3 -8.71 51.01 -4.68
CA PRO A 3 -7.36 51.45 -4.34
C PRO A 3 -6.37 50.30 -4.48
N GLY A 4 -5.25 50.60 -5.11
CA GLY A 4 -4.22 49.67 -5.55
C GLY A 4 -3.38 49.05 -4.43
N VAL A 5 -2.86 47.88 -4.74
CA VAL A 5 -1.86 47.16 -3.95
C VAL A 5 -0.51 47.33 -4.65
N LEU A 6 0.41 47.96 -3.93
CA LEU A 6 1.82 48.11 -4.28
C LEU A 6 2.54 46.75 -4.31
N LEU A 7 3.15 46.41 -5.44
CA LEU A 7 4.11 45.31 -5.55
C LEU A 7 5.42 45.68 -4.82
N SER A 8 5.83 44.83 -3.87
CA SER A 8 7.19 44.81 -3.32
C SER A 8 8.07 43.83 -4.10
N PRO A 9 9.38 44.09 -4.23
CA PRO A 9 10.27 43.30 -5.08
C PRO A 9 10.74 42.01 -4.40
N PHE A 10 10.83 40.96 -5.21
CA PHE A 10 11.46 39.69 -4.88
C PHE A 10 12.94 39.88 -4.53
N VAL A 11 13.32 39.54 -3.30
CA VAL A 11 14.72 39.34 -2.89
C VAL A 11 15.10 37.90 -3.19
N THR A 12 15.95 37.72 -4.21
CA THR A 12 16.59 36.45 -4.53
C THR A 12 17.75 36.19 -3.55
N ARG A 13 17.56 35.28 -2.59
CA ARG A 13 18.67 34.73 -1.79
C ARG A 13 19.18 33.44 -2.42
N GLY A 14 20.47 33.47 -2.77
CA GLY A 14 21.18 32.40 -3.44
C GLY A 14 21.38 31.15 -2.59
N PHE A 15 21.39 30.01 -3.29
CA PHE A 15 21.79 28.71 -2.79
C PHE A 15 23.32 28.60 -2.72
N PRO A 16 23.92 28.24 -1.57
CA PRO A 16 25.29 27.78 -1.55
C PRO A 16 25.36 26.29 -1.98
N LYS A 17 26.11 26.04 -3.06
CA LYS A 17 26.59 24.71 -3.45
C LYS A 17 27.71 24.27 -2.50
N THR A 18 27.71 23.01 -2.09
CA THR A 18 28.90 22.32 -1.52
C THR A 18 28.89 20.85 -1.94
N PRO A 19 30.06 20.17 -1.97
CA PRO A 19 30.45 19.34 -3.10
C PRO A 19 30.36 17.84 -2.83
N ARG A 20 30.31 17.09 -3.94
CA ARG A 20 30.53 15.64 -4.01
C ARG A 20 31.93 15.31 -3.47
N ASN A 21 31.99 14.39 -2.52
CA ASN A 21 33.19 13.59 -2.29
C ASN A 21 32.84 12.12 -2.52
N VAL A 22 33.29 11.62 -3.67
CA VAL A 22 33.35 10.20 -4.00
C VAL A 22 34.69 9.70 -3.47
N THR A 23 34.67 8.94 -2.39
CA THR A 23 35.87 8.23 -1.92
C THR A 23 35.78 6.78 -2.38
N ARG A 24 36.53 6.49 -3.43
CA ARG A 24 36.83 5.15 -3.96
C ARG A 24 38.07 4.63 -3.23
N MET A 25 37.92 3.57 -2.45
CA MET A 25 39.02 2.73 -1.94
C MET A 25 38.45 1.33 -1.74
N ALA A 26 39.14 0.21 -1.91
CA ALA A 26 40.35 -0.16 -2.63
C ALA A 26 40.30 -1.69 -2.50
N SER A 27 40.32 -2.41 -3.62
CA SER A 27 40.38 -3.87 -3.63
C SER A 27 41.73 -4.31 -3.08
N VAL A 28 41.73 -5.19 -2.07
CA VAL A 28 42.91 -5.91 -1.60
C VAL A 28 42.65 -7.40 -1.79
N SER A 29 43.06 -7.90 -2.97
CA SER A 29 43.29 -9.32 -3.20
C SER A 29 44.56 -9.75 -2.48
N ARG A 30 44.46 -10.70 -1.54
CA ARG A 30 45.59 -11.51 -1.09
C ARG A 30 45.54 -12.85 -1.82
N GLY A 31 46.51 -13.07 -2.69
CA GLY A 31 46.94 -14.43 -3.03
C GLY A 31 47.79 -15.00 -1.88
N LEU A 32 47.90 -16.33 -1.80
CA LEU A 32 49.14 -17.05 -2.11
C LEU A 32 48.99 -18.55 -1.81
N ASN A 33 49.23 -19.35 -2.85
CA ASN A 33 49.88 -20.66 -2.94
C ASN A 33 49.51 -21.80 -1.96
N PHE A 34 49.05 -22.92 -2.53
CA PHE A 34 49.47 -24.24 -2.06
C PHE A 34 49.85 -25.17 -3.23
N MET A 35 51.16 -25.41 -3.30
CA MET A 35 51.90 -26.59 -3.74
C MET A 35 51.41 -27.46 -4.90
N SER A 36 52.18 -27.32 -5.99
CA SER A 36 52.54 -28.32 -7.00
C SER A 36 52.97 -29.68 -6.42
N LYS A 37 52.48 -30.76 -7.03
CA LYS A 37 53.19 -32.04 -7.12
C LYS A 37 53.07 -32.60 -8.53
N THR A 38 54.17 -32.48 -9.27
CA THR A 38 54.48 -33.22 -10.49
C THR A 38 54.99 -34.62 -10.13
N VAL A 39 54.45 -35.67 -10.77
CA VAL A 39 55.20 -36.89 -11.09
C VAL A 39 54.81 -37.32 -12.50
N ALA A 40 55.82 -37.41 -13.36
CA ALA A 40 55.75 -37.81 -14.75
C ALA A 40 56.08 -39.31 -14.91
N ARG A 41 55.91 -39.79 -16.16
CA ARG A 41 56.37 -41.06 -16.78
C ARG A 41 55.25 -42.10 -16.94
N ALA A 42 55.13 -42.84 -18.04
CA ALA A 42 55.79 -42.86 -19.35
C ALA A 42 54.90 -43.68 -20.30
N ALA A 43 55.03 -43.42 -21.60
CA ALA A 43 54.43 -44.20 -22.68
C ALA A 43 55.13 -45.57 -22.84
N LEU A 44 54.41 -46.60 -23.32
CA LEU A 44 54.68 -47.29 -24.60
C LEU A 44 53.69 -48.46 -24.88
N LEU A 45 53.23 -48.48 -26.14
CA LEU A 45 52.97 -49.61 -27.06
C LEU A 45 51.78 -50.58 -26.90
N ALA A 46 50.90 -50.46 -27.91
CA ALA A 46 50.54 -51.46 -28.93
C ALA A 46 49.86 -52.78 -28.51
N GLY A 47 48.63 -52.94 -29.01
CA GLY A 47 47.94 -54.22 -29.15
C GLY A 47 46.70 -54.04 -30.02
N LEU A 48 46.84 -54.18 -31.35
CA LEU A 48 45.71 -54.34 -32.27
C LEU A 48 45.12 -55.76 -32.08
N THR A 49 43.84 -55.84 -31.74
CA THR A 49 43.03 -57.04 -32.00
C THR A 49 41.72 -56.61 -32.65
N THR A 50 41.61 -56.84 -33.95
CA THR A 50 40.36 -56.74 -34.70
C THR A 50 39.50 -57.97 -34.41
N LEU A 51 38.50 -57.85 -33.53
CA LEU A 51 37.37 -58.77 -33.51
C LEU A 51 36.21 -58.13 -34.27
N ALA A 52 36.02 -58.57 -35.50
CA ALA A 52 34.78 -58.38 -36.23
C ALA A 52 33.70 -59.25 -35.56
N ALA A 53 32.91 -58.63 -34.68
CA ALA A 53 31.67 -59.22 -34.18
C ALA A 53 30.51 -58.37 -34.71
N CYS A 54 29.57 -59.03 -35.40
CA CYS A 54 28.34 -58.43 -35.90
C CYS A 54 27.59 -57.75 -34.74
N ALA A 55 27.64 -56.42 -34.71
CA ALA A 55 26.79 -55.63 -33.85
C ALA A 55 25.39 -55.65 -34.45
N ALA A 56 24.44 -56.28 -33.75
CA ALA A 56 23.02 -56.03 -33.99
C ALA A 56 22.78 -54.51 -33.87
N PRO A 57 21.91 -53.90 -34.71
CA PRO A 57 21.59 -52.49 -34.57
C PRO A 57 21.13 -52.21 -33.13
N PRO A 58 21.61 -51.12 -32.51
CA PRO A 58 21.18 -50.78 -31.16
C PRO A 58 19.65 -50.71 -31.12
N PRO A 59 19.01 -51.25 -30.08
CA PRO A 59 17.56 -51.13 -29.95
C PRO A 59 17.17 -49.65 -30.08
N PRO A 60 16.06 -49.33 -30.77
CA PRO A 60 15.62 -47.97 -30.93
C PRO A 60 15.59 -47.30 -29.56
N ALA A 61 16.17 -46.10 -29.48
CA ALA A 61 16.21 -45.33 -28.24
C ALA A 61 14.80 -45.31 -27.64
N PRO A 62 14.64 -45.59 -26.33
CA PRO A 62 13.34 -45.48 -25.68
C PRO A 62 12.77 -44.10 -26.00
N PRO A 63 11.46 -44.00 -26.30
CA PRO A 63 10.85 -42.70 -26.57
C PRO A 63 11.24 -41.75 -25.45
N PRO A 64 11.64 -40.49 -25.77
CA PRO A 64 11.98 -39.53 -24.74
C PRO A 64 10.86 -39.52 -23.70
N PRO A 65 11.20 -39.57 -22.40
CA PRO A 65 10.19 -39.53 -21.35
C PRO A 65 9.27 -38.35 -21.66
N PRO A 66 7.94 -38.51 -21.56
CA PRO A 66 7.02 -37.44 -21.88
C PRO A 66 7.50 -36.20 -21.13
N ILE A 67 7.81 -35.14 -21.89
CA ILE A 67 8.11 -33.84 -21.30
C ILE A 67 6.84 -33.49 -20.54
N ILE A 68 6.89 -33.61 -19.22
CA ILE A 68 5.84 -33.10 -18.35
C ILE A 68 5.97 -31.59 -18.49
N VAL A 69 5.28 -31.02 -19.49
CA VAL A 69 5.03 -29.59 -19.53
C VAL A 69 4.30 -29.28 -18.23
N PRO A 70 4.88 -28.47 -17.33
CA PRO A 70 4.17 -28.06 -16.13
C PRO A 70 2.81 -27.53 -16.57
N SER A 71 1.74 -28.09 -16.01
CA SER A 71 0.38 -27.60 -16.22
C SER A 71 0.42 -26.08 -16.14
N ALA A 72 -0.16 -25.38 -17.13
CA ALA A 72 -0.09 -23.92 -17.26
C ALA A 72 -0.15 -23.22 -15.88
N ALA A 73 0.76 -22.26 -15.65
CA ALA A 73 0.84 -21.55 -14.38
C ALA A 73 -0.56 -21.06 -13.94
N PRO A 74 -0.90 -21.15 -12.64
CA PRO A 74 -2.19 -20.65 -12.15
C PRO A 74 -2.32 -19.15 -12.46
N PRO A 75 -3.56 -18.61 -12.55
CA PRO A 75 -3.76 -17.20 -12.83
C PRO A 75 -3.00 -16.30 -11.84
N ARG A 76 -2.39 -15.23 -12.36
CA ARG A 76 -1.70 -14.24 -11.52
C ARG A 76 -2.72 -13.61 -10.56
N PRO A 77 -2.44 -13.51 -9.25
CA PRO A 77 -3.30 -12.81 -8.31
C PRO A 77 -3.58 -11.37 -8.75
N ILE A 78 -4.83 -10.94 -8.62
CA ILE A 78 -5.27 -9.58 -8.90
C ILE A 78 -5.59 -8.82 -7.61
N PRO A 79 -5.43 -7.48 -7.58
CA PRO A 79 -5.81 -6.67 -6.44
C PRO A 79 -7.31 -6.81 -6.10
N PRO A 80 -7.69 -6.75 -4.81
CA PRO A 80 -9.09 -6.79 -4.40
C PRO A 80 -9.83 -5.56 -4.92
N LEU A 81 -11.12 -5.73 -5.23
CA LEU A 81 -12.04 -4.65 -5.61
C LEU A 81 -11.52 -3.74 -6.74
N GLY A 82 -10.69 -4.26 -7.64
CA GLY A 82 -10.11 -3.49 -8.75
C GLY A 82 -9.13 -2.40 -8.33
N ALA A 83 -8.56 -2.51 -7.12
CA ALA A 83 -7.56 -1.55 -6.63
C ALA A 83 -6.32 -1.48 -7.55
N ALA A 84 -5.64 -0.34 -7.54
CA ALA A 84 -4.39 -0.18 -8.28
C ALA A 84 -3.31 -1.16 -7.78
N THR A 85 -2.48 -1.66 -8.69
CA THR A 85 -1.29 -2.44 -8.32
C THR A 85 -0.25 -1.56 -7.66
N GLY A 86 0.40 -2.04 -6.60
CA GLY A 86 1.45 -1.28 -5.89
C GLY A 86 0.92 -0.10 -5.06
N MET A 87 -0.35 -0.10 -4.71
CA MET A 87 -0.96 0.88 -3.81
C MET A 87 -0.27 0.85 -2.43
N TYR A 88 -0.04 2.01 -1.85
CA TYR A 88 0.39 2.12 -0.46
C TYR A 88 -0.76 1.70 0.48
N ILE A 89 -0.46 0.81 1.42
CA ILE A 89 -1.36 0.45 2.51
C ILE A 89 -0.74 0.87 3.84
N PRO A 90 -1.50 1.43 4.79
CA PRO A 90 -0.98 1.78 6.09
C PRO A 90 -0.34 0.57 6.78
N PRO A 91 0.88 0.70 7.35
CA PRO A 91 1.53 -0.38 8.05
C PRO A 91 0.76 -0.74 9.32
N LYS A 92 0.99 -1.95 9.82
CA LYS A 92 0.55 -2.35 11.17
C LYS A 92 1.56 -1.87 12.21
N GLY A 93 1.05 -1.40 13.35
CA GLY A 93 1.85 -1.02 14.51
C GLY A 93 2.37 -2.25 15.27
N VAL A 94 3.01 -2.01 16.41
CA VAL A 94 3.56 -3.07 17.29
C VAL A 94 2.49 -3.98 17.90
N ASP A 95 1.23 -3.56 17.87
CA ASP A 95 0.05 -4.27 18.34
C ASP A 95 -0.70 -5.00 17.21
N ASP A 96 -0.10 -5.11 16.02
CA ASP A 96 -0.68 -5.70 14.81
C ASP A 96 -1.95 -5.00 14.28
N VAL A 97 -2.25 -3.80 14.78
CA VAL A 97 -3.36 -2.95 14.31
C VAL A 97 -2.85 -1.97 13.26
N ARG A 98 -3.64 -1.69 12.21
CA ARG A 98 -3.24 -0.73 11.16
C ARG A 98 -3.12 0.70 11.71
N MET A 99 -2.13 1.43 11.23
CA MET A 99 -1.92 2.84 11.54
C MET A 99 -2.84 3.71 10.68
N THR A 100 -4.14 3.72 10.98
CA THR A 100 -5.14 4.54 10.27
C THR A 100 -5.23 5.95 10.87
N PRO A 101 -5.78 6.94 10.14
CA PRO A 101 -6.10 8.25 10.71
C PRO A 101 -7.11 8.23 11.85
N ASN A 102 -7.78 7.09 12.10
CA ASN A 102 -8.75 6.93 13.19
C ASN A 102 -8.16 6.24 14.44
N ARG A 103 -6.84 6.06 14.49
CA ARG A 103 -6.16 5.38 15.58
C ARG A 103 -5.74 6.33 16.70
N GLY A 104 -5.96 5.90 17.95
CA GLY A 104 -5.43 6.59 19.14
C GLY A 104 -6.00 7.99 19.34
N LEU A 105 -7.26 8.18 18.95
CA LEU A 105 -7.94 9.47 19.00
C LEU A 105 -8.47 9.80 20.39
N GLU A 106 -8.40 11.06 20.76
CA GLU A 106 -9.17 11.62 21.88
C GLU A 106 -10.65 11.73 21.51
N THR A 107 -11.53 11.80 22.52
CA THR A 107 -12.99 11.84 22.34
C THR A 107 -13.46 12.93 21.36
N ASP A 108 -12.91 14.14 21.44
CA ASP A 108 -13.26 15.23 20.53
C ASP A 108 -12.78 14.96 19.09
N GLU A 109 -11.65 14.27 18.91
CA GLU A 109 -11.14 13.87 17.60
C GLU A 109 -12.01 12.78 16.98
N VAL A 110 -12.49 11.82 17.78
CA VAL A 110 -13.46 10.81 17.33
C VAL A 110 -14.73 11.46 16.77
N VAL A 111 -15.32 12.41 17.51
CA VAL A 111 -16.52 13.13 17.06
C VAL A 111 -16.25 13.91 15.77
N TRP A 112 -15.10 14.58 15.70
CA TRP A 112 -14.74 15.37 14.52
C TRP A 112 -14.42 14.53 13.29
N ASN A 113 -13.77 13.38 13.48
CA ASN A 113 -13.50 12.43 12.40
C ASN A 113 -14.80 11.81 11.88
N PHE A 114 -15.72 11.43 12.78
CA PHE A 114 -17.06 10.97 12.38
C PHE A 114 -17.82 12.05 11.59
N ARG A 115 -17.81 13.30 12.07
CA ARG A 115 -18.37 14.44 11.32
C ARG A 115 -17.69 14.65 9.97
N SER A 116 -16.42 14.28 9.82
CA SER A 116 -15.69 14.40 8.55
C SER A 116 -16.07 13.28 7.56
N ALA A 117 -16.43 12.09 8.05
CA ALA A 117 -17.01 11.03 7.21
C ALA A 117 -18.28 11.51 6.49
N PHE A 118 -19.14 12.31 7.14
CA PHE A 118 -20.29 12.93 6.47
C PHE A 118 -19.90 13.87 5.32
N ASN A 119 -18.84 14.67 5.47
CA ASN A 119 -18.38 15.52 4.37
C ASN A 119 -17.95 14.69 3.16
N VAL A 120 -17.20 13.63 3.40
CA VAL A 120 -16.72 12.75 2.33
C VAL A 120 -17.89 12.01 1.69
N ALA A 121 -18.83 11.51 2.49
CA ALA A 121 -20.01 10.84 1.98
C ALA A 121 -20.89 11.78 1.14
N ALA A 122 -21.08 13.04 1.56
CA ALA A 122 -21.85 14.01 0.80
C ALA A 122 -21.25 14.30 -0.59
N LEU A 123 -19.93 14.16 -0.75
CA LEU A 123 -19.23 14.37 -2.03
C LEU A 123 -19.18 13.11 -2.90
N ASN A 124 -19.16 11.92 -2.30
CA ASN A 124 -18.88 10.66 -3.02
C ASN A 124 -20.12 9.77 -3.19
N CYS A 125 -21.14 9.89 -2.35
CA CYS A 125 -22.33 9.04 -2.35
C CYS A 125 -23.43 9.62 -3.24
N LEU A 126 -23.18 9.62 -4.56
CA LEU A 126 -24.02 10.36 -5.54
C LEU A 126 -25.04 9.49 -6.30
N GLN A 127 -25.04 8.17 -6.08
CA GLN A 127 -25.99 7.26 -6.75
C GLN A 127 -27.44 7.53 -6.27
N PRO A 128 -28.47 7.23 -7.09
CA PRO A 128 -29.87 7.48 -6.74
C PRO A 128 -30.32 6.91 -5.37
N LYS A 129 -29.75 5.77 -4.95
CA LYS A 129 -30.05 5.16 -3.63
C LYS A 129 -29.62 6.03 -2.44
N TYR A 130 -28.68 6.95 -2.62
CA TYR A 130 -28.14 7.82 -1.59
C TYR A 130 -28.75 9.23 -1.59
N LEU A 131 -29.75 9.52 -2.42
CA LEU A 131 -30.27 10.89 -2.57
C LEU A 131 -30.79 11.51 -1.27
N ARG A 132 -31.26 10.70 -0.31
CA ARG A 132 -31.69 11.20 1.02
C ARG A 132 -30.53 11.69 1.90
N PHE A 133 -29.30 11.30 1.58
CA PHE A 133 -28.14 11.51 2.47
C PHE A 133 -27.89 12.99 2.74
N ALA A 134 -28.15 13.87 1.77
CA ALA A 134 -28.02 15.31 1.96
C ALA A 134 -28.95 15.84 3.06
N ASP A 135 -30.19 15.33 3.13
CA ASP A 135 -31.15 15.70 4.17
C ASP A 135 -30.74 15.10 5.52
N ASP A 136 -30.34 13.83 5.56
CA ASP A 136 -29.87 13.19 6.80
C ASP A 136 -28.64 13.90 7.38
N TYR A 137 -27.71 14.31 6.52
CA TYR A 137 -26.54 15.07 6.95
C TYR A 137 -26.93 16.46 7.50
N LYS A 138 -27.85 17.16 6.83
CA LYS A 138 -28.39 18.42 7.34
C LYS A 138 -29.04 18.25 8.72
N ASN A 139 -29.81 17.18 8.91
CA ASN A 139 -30.45 16.86 10.19
C ASN A 139 -29.41 16.63 11.30
N TYR A 140 -28.34 15.88 10.99
CA TYR A 140 -27.23 15.66 11.92
C TYR A 140 -26.55 16.98 12.34
N LEU A 141 -26.26 17.86 11.37
CA LEU A 141 -25.64 19.16 11.66
C LEU A 141 -26.55 20.02 12.54
N ASN A 142 -27.86 20.06 12.26
CA ASN A 142 -28.81 20.85 13.04
C ASN A 142 -28.99 20.30 14.45
N ALA A 143 -29.06 18.98 14.62
CA ALA A 143 -29.25 18.33 15.92
C ALA A 143 -28.07 18.57 16.88
N HIS A 144 -26.86 18.78 16.34
CA HIS A 144 -25.62 18.83 17.11
C HIS A 144 -24.79 20.10 16.92
N GLU A 145 -25.34 21.15 16.32
CA GLU A 145 -24.60 22.37 15.96
C GLU A 145 -23.79 22.93 17.14
N ALA A 146 -24.44 23.11 18.29
CA ALA A 146 -23.81 23.66 19.49
C ALA A 146 -22.66 22.77 20.01
N LEU A 147 -22.83 21.44 19.98
CA LEU A 147 -21.79 20.50 20.39
C LEU A 147 -20.63 20.50 19.41
N LEU A 148 -20.88 20.39 18.11
CA LEU A 148 -19.86 20.35 17.06
C LEU A 148 -19.02 21.64 17.07
N SER A 149 -19.67 22.79 17.29
CA SER A 149 -19.00 24.08 17.46
C SER A 149 -18.05 24.10 18.67
N GLN A 150 -18.46 23.50 19.79
CA GLN A 150 -17.61 23.36 20.98
C GLN A 150 -16.46 22.38 20.78
N VAL A 151 -16.73 21.20 20.19
CA VAL A 151 -15.71 20.20 19.83
C VAL A 151 -14.63 20.85 18.96
N ASN A 152 -15.00 21.60 17.92
CA ASN A 152 -14.04 22.28 17.05
C ASN A 152 -13.10 23.21 17.83
N ARG A 153 -13.64 24.04 18.73
CA ARG A 153 -12.84 24.95 19.56
C ARG A 153 -11.92 24.22 20.55
N ARG A 154 -12.39 23.11 21.12
CA ARG A 154 -11.57 22.27 22.02
C ARG A 154 -10.45 21.58 21.26
N LEU A 155 -10.70 21.11 20.03
CA LEU A 155 -9.65 20.60 19.16
C LEU A 155 -8.59 21.66 18.84
N ASP A 156 -8.98 22.88 18.45
CA ASP A 156 -8.02 23.97 18.24
C ASP A 156 -7.16 24.24 19.47
N THR A 157 -7.75 24.15 20.65
CA THR A 157 -7.03 24.33 21.92
C THR A 157 -6.09 23.17 22.20
N ALA A 158 -6.56 21.93 22.02
CA ALA A 158 -5.76 20.72 22.22
C ALA A 158 -4.58 20.63 21.24
N PHE A 159 -4.76 21.00 19.97
CA PHE A 159 -3.66 21.04 18.99
C PHE A 159 -2.63 22.12 19.32
N ARG A 160 -3.05 23.32 19.74
CA ARG A 160 -2.13 24.37 20.19
C ARG A 160 -1.36 23.98 21.46
N ALA A 161 -1.94 23.15 22.32
CA ALA A 161 -1.29 22.65 23.52
C ALA A 161 -0.32 21.47 23.22
N ARG A 162 -0.67 20.58 22.29
CA ARG A 162 0.11 19.38 21.94
C ARG A 162 1.32 19.67 21.06
N TYR A 163 1.27 20.71 20.23
CA TYR A 163 2.28 20.97 19.20
C TYR A 163 2.94 22.34 19.35
N PRO A 164 4.19 22.51 18.85
CA PRO A 164 4.87 23.80 18.88
C PRO A 164 4.07 24.94 18.24
N ALA A 165 4.23 26.15 18.79
CA ALA A 165 3.63 27.35 18.24
C ALA A 165 4.08 27.57 16.78
N GLY A 166 3.11 27.78 15.88
CA GLY A 166 3.35 27.91 14.44
C GLY A 166 3.15 26.62 13.63
N ASP A 167 3.19 25.44 14.27
CA ASP A 167 2.99 24.15 13.61
C ASP A 167 1.58 23.55 13.82
N SER A 168 0.88 23.94 14.88
CA SER A 168 -0.41 23.32 15.27
C SER A 168 -1.44 23.28 14.14
N ASN A 169 -1.59 24.39 13.39
CA ASN A 169 -2.57 24.48 12.31
C ASN A 169 -2.15 23.60 11.12
N ARG A 170 -0.88 23.66 10.73
CA ARG A 170 -0.34 22.82 9.64
C ARG A 170 -0.53 21.34 9.95
N ILE A 171 -0.25 20.91 11.19
CA ILE A 171 -0.43 19.52 11.61
C ILE A 171 -1.91 19.15 11.58
N ARG A 172 -2.80 19.99 12.12
CA ARG A 172 -4.25 19.77 12.07
C ARG A 172 -4.75 19.63 10.63
N ASP A 173 -4.36 20.52 9.74
CA ASP A 173 -4.75 20.51 8.32
C ASP A 173 -4.22 19.27 7.60
N THR A 174 -3.00 18.84 7.93
CA THR A 174 -2.41 17.60 7.41
C THR A 174 -3.22 16.39 7.89
N SER A 175 -3.50 16.29 9.18
CA SER A 175 -4.31 15.19 9.74
C SER A 175 -5.71 15.15 9.14
N MET A 176 -6.35 16.30 8.91
CA MET A 176 -7.62 16.34 8.19
C MET A 176 -7.43 15.82 6.77
N THR A 177 -6.46 16.34 6.01
CA THR A 177 -6.21 15.90 4.63
C THR A 177 -6.01 14.39 4.53
N ASP A 178 -5.22 13.81 5.43
CA ASP A 178 -5.00 12.37 5.50
C ASP A 178 -6.30 11.60 5.76
N LEU A 179 -7.16 12.11 6.65
CA LEU A 179 -8.47 11.54 6.93
C LEU A 179 -9.42 11.63 5.72
N TYR A 180 -9.48 12.77 5.02
CA TYR A 180 -10.30 12.91 3.81
C TYR A 180 -9.85 11.95 2.72
N ASN A 181 -8.54 11.84 2.50
CA ASN A 181 -7.96 10.90 1.55
C ASN A 181 -8.28 9.45 1.92
N TYR A 182 -8.21 9.13 3.21
CA TYR A 182 -8.53 7.81 3.75
C TYR A 182 -9.99 7.43 3.46
N PHE A 183 -10.94 8.28 3.85
CA PHE A 183 -12.37 8.01 3.60
C PHE A 183 -12.76 8.06 2.11
N SER A 184 -11.93 8.69 1.27
CA SER A 184 -12.16 8.78 -0.18
C SER A 184 -11.53 7.63 -0.97
N LEU A 185 -11.15 6.53 -0.32
CA LEU A 185 -10.53 5.39 -0.98
C LEU A 185 -11.50 4.71 -1.97
N PRO A 186 -11.28 4.79 -3.30
CA PRO A 186 -12.28 4.39 -4.30
C PRO A 186 -12.76 2.94 -4.20
N PRO A 187 -11.88 1.93 -3.94
CA PRO A 187 -12.33 0.55 -3.75
C PRO A 187 -13.34 0.34 -2.61
N VAL A 188 -13.34 1.21 -1.59
CA VAL A 188 -14.18 1.08 -0.39
C VAL A 188 -15.43 1.97 -0.46
N THR A 189 -15.46 2.98 -1.34
CA THR A 189 -16.53 3.99 -1.44
C THR A 189 -17.94 3.40 -1.45
N GLY A 190 -18.16 2.28 -2.15
CA GLY A 190 -19.47 1.63 -2.19
C GLY A 190 -19.98 1.22 -0.80
N LYS A 191 -19.18 0.41 -0.08
CA LYS A 191 -19.48 -0.04 1.29
C LYS A 191 -19.57 1.13 2.26
N PHE A 192 -18.68 2.11 2.13
CA PHE A 192 -18.66 3.31 2.95
C PHE A 192 -19.98 4.10 2.81
N CYS A 193 -20.45 4.32 1.58
CA CYS A 193 -21.70 5.02 1.33
C CYS A 193 -22.92 4.27 1.85
N ASP A 194 -22.96 2.94 1.71
CA ASP A 194 -24.03 2.11 2.25
C ASP A 194 -24.10 2.22 3.79
N LEU A 195 -22.95 2.13 4.47
CA LEU A 195 -22.89 2.27 5.93
C LEU A 195 -23.25 3.69 6.40
N MET A 196 -22.75 4.72 5.72
CA MET A 196 -23.07 6.11 6.06
C MET A 196 -24.56 6.41 5.90
N LEU A 197 -25.22 5.84 4.88
CA LEU A 197 -26.67 5.95 4.70
C LEU A 197 -27.45 5.32 5.87
N GLU A 198 -26.94 4.25 6.46
CA GLU A 198 -27.54 3.59 7.62
C GLU A 198 -27.34 4.40 8.91
N LEU A 199 -26.13 4.93 9.12
CA LEU A 199 -25.75 5.64 10.35
C LEU A 199 -26.32 7.06 10.43
N ALA A 200 -26.46 7.74 9.30
CA ALA A 200 -26.88 9.15 9.24
C ALA A 200 -28.23 9.48 9.93
N PRO A 201 -29.32 8.72 9.71
CA PRO A 201 -30.57 8.99 10.42
C PRO A 201 -30.44 8.69 11.92
N GLN A 202 -29.68 7.66 12.31
CA GLN A 202 -29.50 7.28 13.72
C GLN A 202 -28.74 8.33 14.51
N SER A 203 -27.68 8.89 13.90
CA SER A 203 -26.86 9.92 14.55
C SER A 203 -27.65 11.18 14.84
N SER A 204 -28.68 11.50 14.07
CA SER A 204 -29.53 12.68 14.30
C SER A 204 -30.54 12.49 15.43
N GLN A 205 -30.79 11.25 15.86
CA GLN A 205 -31.79 10.91 16.88
C GLN A 205 -31.20 10.74 18.28
N VAL A 206 -29.88 10.55 18.39
CA VAL A 206 -29.23 10.52 19.70
C VAL A 206 -29.19 11.93 20.30
N SER A 207 -29.22 12.04 21.63
CA SER A 207 -29.01 13.33 22.26
C SER A 207 -27.55 13.78 22.10
N SER A 208 -27.30 15.09 22.16
CA SER A 208 -25.94 15.61 21.97
C SER A 208 -24.94 15.06 23.01
N ASP A 209 -25.35 14.81 24.25
CA ASP A 209 -24.50 14.18 25.27
C ASP A 209 -24.13 12.72 24.93
N GLN A 210 -24.96 12.03 24.15
CA GLN A 210 -24.71 10.66 23.69
C GLN A 210 -23.89 10.60 22.39
N LEU A 211 -23.80 11.71 21.64
CA LEU A 211 -23.10 11.74 20.36
C LEU A 211 -21.65 11.26 20.44
N PRO A 212 -20.84 11.57 21.47
CA PRO A 212 -19.47 11.05 21.55
C PRO A 212 -19.39 9.52 21.59
N ALA A 213 -20.25 8.87 22.39
CA ALA A 213 -20.31 7.43 22.48
C ALA A 213 -20.80 6.79 21.16
N PHE A 214 -21.83 7.38 20.55
CA PHE A 214 -22.31 6.98 19.23
C PHE A 214 -21.20 7.11 18.17
N SER A 215 -20.50 8.26 18.15
CA SER A 215 -19.42 8.54 17.19
C SER A 215 -18.29 7.53 17.32
N ALA A 216 -17.92 7.11 18.53
CA ALA A 216 -16.90 6.09 18.74
C ALA A 216 -17.29 4.74 18.12
N GLN A 217 -18.53 4.30 18.32
CA GLN A 217 -19.03 3.06 17.75
C GLN A 217 -19.14 3.14 16.21
N ALA A 218 -19.73 4.23 15.72
CA ALA A 218 -19.91 4.47 14.28
C ALA A 218 -18.56 4.59 13.55
N LEU A 219 -17.60 5.33 14.11
CA LEU A 219 -16.28 5.49 13.53
C LEU A 219 -15.52 4.16 13.49
N SER A 220 -15.66 3.30 14.51
CA SER A 220 -15.07 1.96 14.49
C SER A 220 -15.65 1.09 13.37
N GLN A 221 -16.97 1.13 13.15
CA GLN A 221 -17.59 0.39 12.03
C GLN A 221 -17.11 0.91 10.67
N ILE A 222 -17.02 2.24 10.52
CA ILE A 222 -16.50 2.88 9.31
C ILE A 222 -15.05 2.45 9.08
N ASP A 223 -14.19 2.55 10.10
CA ASP A 223 -12.76 2.24 9.99
C ASP A 223 -12.51 0.78 9.59
N ASN A 224 -13.32 -0.14 10.13
CA ASN A 224 -13.23 -1.57 9.81
C ASN A 224 -13.39 -1.86 8.31
N LEU A 225 -14.23 -1.13 7.59
CA LEU A 225 -14.38 -1.31 6.13
C LEU A 225 -13.06 -1.09 5.38
N PHE A 226 -12.28 -0.10 5.81
CA PHE A 226 -10.99 0.23 5.21
C PHE A 226 -9.91 -0.74 5.69
N VAL A 227 -9.90 -1.09 6.98
CA VAL A 227 -8.97 -2.08 7.55
C VAL A 227 -9.10 -3.43 6.86
N GLU A 228 -10.32 -3.94 6.68
CA GLU A 228 -10.60 -5.17 5.95
C GLU A 228 -10.05 -5.12 4.52
N PHE A 229 -10.30 -4.04 3.79
CA PHE A 229 -9.76 -3.87 2.44
C PHE A 229 -8.23 -3.89 2.43
N TYR A 230 -7.58 -3.22 3.38
CA TYR A 230 -6.12 -3.21 3.45
C TYR A 230 -5.55 -4.59 3.84
N ASP A 231 -6.25 -5.36 4.66
CA ASP A 231 -5.88 -6.73 5.01
C ASP A 231 -5.98 -7.66 3.80
N ASP A 232 -7.07 -7.56 3.03
CA ASP A 232 -7.23 -8.26 1.76
C ASP A 232 -6.14 -7.88 0.75
N TYR A 233 -5.76 -6.59 0.73
CA TYR A 233 -4.70 -6.10 -0.15
C TYR A 233 -3.32 -6.64 0.26
N ALA A 234 -3.03 -6.69 1.56
CA ALA A 234 -1.79 -7.29 2.06
C ALA A 234 -1.71 -8.79 1.75
N GLU A 235 -2.85 -9.50 1.84
CA GLU A 235 -2.96 -10.91 1.46
C GLU A 235 -2.73 -11.09 -0.05
N TYR A 236 -3.29 -10.20 -0.88
CA TYR A 236 -2.98 -10.14 -2.31
C TYR A 236 -1.48 -9.97 -2.56
N GLN A 237 -0.80 -9.04 -1.87
CA GLN A 237 0.64 -8.83 -2.03
C GLN A 237 1.46 -10.10 -1.70
N ARG A 238 1.09 -10.81 -0.62
CA ARG A 238 1.73 -12.08 -0.25
C ARG A 238 1.53 -13.16 -1.33
N ARG A 239 0.30 -13.34 -1.81
CA ARG A 239 0.01 -14.31 -2.89
C ARG A 239 0.73 -13.96 -4.18
N LEU A 240 0.80 -12.67 -4.51
CA LEU A 240 1.50 -12.20 -5.69
C LEU A 240 3.00 -12.51 -5.60
N ALA A 241 3.64 -12.22 -4.46
CA ALA A 241 5.05 -12.53 -4.24
C ALA A 241 5.34 -14.03 -4.36
N ALA A 242 4.50 -14.88 -3.75
CA ALA A 242 4.63 -16.33 -3.86
C ALA A 242 4.44 -16.83 -5.30
N TRP A 243 3.48 -16.27 -6.04
CA TRP A 243 3.29 -16.57 -7.45
C TRP A 243 4.49 -16.14 -8.29
N GLU A 244 5.08 -14.97 -8.02
CA GLU A 244 6.25 -14.47 -8.73
C GLU A 244 7.52 -15.28 -8.44
N GLU A 245 7.66 -15.83 -7.23
CA GLU A 245 8.75 -16.75 -6.87
C GLU A 245 8.68 -18.05 -7.67
N LEU A 246 7.49 -18.63 -7.79
CA LEU A 246 7.25 -19.92 -8.47
C LEU A 246 7.21 -19.79 -9.99
N TYR A 247 6.53 -18.77 -10.51
CA TYR A 247 6.17 -18.63 -11.92
C TYR A 247 6.80 -17.42 -12.62
N GLY A 248 7.25 -16.40 -11.87
CA GLY A 248 7.88 -15.21 -12.45
C GLY A 248 9.21 -15.48 -13.16
N LYS A 249 9.87 -16.62 -12.88
CA LYS A 249 11.07 -17.09 -13.59
C LYS A 249 10.74 -17.81 -14.91
N LEU A 250 9.57 -18.45 -15.02
CA LEU A 250 9.14 -19.19 -16.22
C LEU A 250 8.83 -18.25 -17.40
N GLY A 251 8.60 -16.96 -17.16
CA GLY A 251 8.49 -15.93 -18.20
C GLY A 251 9.82 -15.52 -18.86
N ARG A 252 10.97 -16.00 -18.36
CA ARG A 252 12.30 -15.85 -18.99
C ARG A 252 12.77 -17.17 -19.61
N VAL A 253 11.91 -17.87 -20.33
CA VAL A 253 12.39 -18.85 -21.29
C VAL A 253 12.76 -18.07 -22.55
N THR A 254 14.04 -17.71 -22.67
CA THR A 254 14.60 -17.27 -23.95
C THR A 254 14.44 -18.45 -24.90
N VAL A 255 13.52 -18.34 -25.86
CA VAL A 255 13.49 -19.26 -27.01
C VAL A 255 14.78 -18.99 -27.76
N ILE A 256 15.80 -19.82 -27.56
CA ILE A 256 16.96 -19.85 -28.45
C ILE A 256 16.38 -20.41 -29.75
N PRO A 257 16.33 -19.64 -30.85
CA PRO A 257 15.91 -20.20 -32.12
C PRO A 257 16.93 -21.28 -32.48
N ASP A 258 16.47 -22.50 -32.74
CA ASP A 258 17.33 -23.57 -33.20
C ASP A 258 18.11 -23.08 -34.43
N ALA A 259 19.44 -23.13 -34.35
CA ALA A 259 20.31 -22.75 -35.44
C ALA A 259 20.04 -23.67 -36.64
N GLN A 260 19.55 -23.09 -37.73
CA GLN A 260 19.52 -23.70 -39.06
C GLN A 260 20.90 -23.64 -39.70
#